data_AF-A0A9E2F852-F1
#
_entry.id   AF-A0A9E2F852-F1
#
_cell.length_a   1.000
_cell.length_b   1.000
_cell.length_c   1.000
_cell.angle_alpha   90.00
_cell.angle_beta   90.00
_cell.angle_gamma   90.00
#
_symmetry.space_group_name_H-M   'P 1'
#
loop_
_entity.id
_entity.type
_entity.pdbx_description
1 polymer ?
#
loop_
_entity_poly.entity_id
_entity_poly.type
_entity_poly.pdbx_seq_one_letter_code
_entity_poly.pdbx_strand_id
1 'polypeptide(L)'
;MSKRWLRTIVLAACVIGGLLATTFVFADVVAVARPPAVLPGFIANSKWLLRLPLDEPVVYRGVVGFDGAGANSPSILYPAPNLVGLLAAVLTHGAIIESTKNDQKSKLQQDADKVLSPYRDILAKFSSRDLLRRALTKTANSANGASIEKSEDSGSVVVVASDPVFSLTQDQKAIVLDNTIDIQLPGTSSVAAYRNVIRIVSMPLNVAEPSSLWLANDGQQLKDESVELVAVSIDIASLDAAIGTSQESLPYRTVRYREGSVEKMERAQILNNRCGRLLIRTLRGMLLSVPASVQDVDGVAGQCALRAGS
;
A
#
# COMPACT_ATOMS: atom_id res chain seq x y z
N MET A 1 -56.66 18.61 55.59
CA MET A 1 -55.99 18.15 56.83
C MET A 1 -55.90 16.63 56.71
N SER A 2 -54.81 15.87 56.78
CA SER A 2 -53.41 15.96 57.26
C SER A 2 -52.54 15.03 56.38
N LYS A 3 -51.41 15.45 55.80
CA LYS A 3 -50.01 15.37 56.29
C LYS A 3 -49.50 14.00 56.80
N ARG A 4 -48.40 13.53 56.14
CA ARG A 4 -47.24 12.69 56.58
C ARG A 4 -47.14 11.29 55.92
N TRP A 5 -45.99 10.73 55.55
CA TRP A 5 -44.61 11.15 55.22
C TRP A 5 -43.87 9.84 54.79
N LEU A 6 -43.03 9.92 53.75
CA LEU A 6 -41.82 9.12 53.40
C LEU A 6 -41.72 7.58 53.60
N ARG A 7 -41.33 6.88 52.52
CA ARG A 7 -40.07 6.06 52.34
C ARG A 7 -40.12 5.37 50.95
N THR A 8 -39.43 5.85 49.93
CA THR A 8 -38.06 5.47 49.49
C THR A 8 -37.83 3.95 49.37
N ILE A 9 -37.89 3.39 48.15
CA ILE A 9 -36.89 2.43 47.63
C ILE A 9 -36.69 2.73 46.14
N VAL A 10 -35.46 3.16 45.83
CA VAL A 10 -34.87 3.24 44.49
C VAL A 10 -34.33 1.85 44.16
N LEU A 11 -34.71 1.28 43.01
CA LEU A 11 -33.98 0.17 42.40
C LEU A 11 -33.71 0.55 40.95
N ALA A 12 -32.54 1.15 40.75
CA ALA A 12 -31.95 1.44 39.46
C ALA A 12 -31.38 0.13 38.89
N ALA A 13 -31.97 -0.37 37.80
CA ALA A 13 -31.37 -1.41 36.99
C ALA A 13 -30.40 -0.77 35.99
N CYS A 14 -29.11 -0.74 36.34
CA CYS A 14 -28.02 -0.46 35.41
C CYS A 14 -27.89 -1.63 34.43
N VAL A 15 -28.50 -1.52 33.26
CA VAL A 15 -28.18 -2.36 32.10
C VAL A 15 -26.85 -1.86 31.53
N ILE A 16 -25.76 -2.55 31.88
CA ILE A 16 -24.44 -2.35 31.30
C ILE A 16 -24.47 -2.95 29.89
N GLY A 17 -24.77 -2.11 28.90
CA GLY A 17 -24.54 -2.42 27.49
C GLY A 17 -23.05 -2.38 27.22
N GLY A 18 -22.40 -3.55 27.20
CA GLY A 18 -21.01 -3.71 26.78
C GLY A 18 -20.87 -3.45 25.29
N LEU A 19 -20.52 -2.20 24.94
CA LEU A 19 -20.02 -1.85 23.61
C LEU A 19 -18.61 -2.45 23.47
N LEU A 20 -18.49 -3.56 22.74
CA LEU A 20 -17.21 -4.06 22.24
C LEU A 20 -16.72 -3.10 21.15
N ALA A 21 -15.99 -2.06 21.55
CA ALA A 21 -15.20 -1.26 20.63
C ALA A 21 -13.99 -2.08 20.19
N THR A 22 -14.11 -2.76 19.04
CA THR A 22 -12.96 -3.34 18.33
C THR A 22 -12.08 -2.20 17.83
N THR A 23 -11.09 -1.81 18.63
CA THR A 23 -10.02 -0.91 18.21
C THR A 23 -9.12 -1.65 17.23
N PHE A 24 -9.28 -1.39 15.93
CA PHE A 24 -8.26 -1.75 14.94
C PHE A 24 -7.07 -0.81 15.13
N VAL A 25 -6.04 -1.29 15.81
CA VAL A 25 -4.73 -0.63 15.88
C VAL A 25 -4.04 -0.85 14.54
N PHE A 26 -4.14 0.13 13.64
CA PHE A 26 -3.28 0.19 12.47
C PHE A 26 -1.91 0.65 12.94
N ALA A 27 -1.02 -0.31 13.21
CA ALA A 27 0.39 -0.01 13.35
C ALA A 27 0.90 0.45 11.97
N ASP A 28 1.21 1.74 11.84
CA ASP A 28 2.07 2.25 10.76
C ASP A 28 3.45 1.57 10.92
N VAL A 29 3.57 0.35 10.41
CA VAL A 29 4.87 -0.33 10.32
C VAL A 29 5.65 0.42 9.25
N VAL A 30 6.51 1.34 9.69
CA VAL A 30 7.62 1.81 8.86
C VAL A 30 8.51 0.60 8.63
N ALA A 31 8.20 -0.18 7.60
CA ALA A 31 9.01 -1.30 7.18
C ALA A 31 10.35 -0.73 6.68
N VAL A 32 11.36 -0.78 7.54
CA VAL A 32 12.74 -0.58 7.09
C VAL A 32 13.04 -1.72 6.13
N ALA A 33 13.22 -1.39 4.85
CA ALA A 33 13.61 -2.35 3.83
C ALA A 33 14.87 -3.08 4.34
N ARG A 34 14.77 -4.39 4.54
CA ARG A 34 15.94 -5.21 4.83
C ARG A 34 16.74 -5.34 3.54
N PRO A 35 18.07 -5.18 3.56
CA PRO A 35 18.87 -5.44 2.38
C PRO A 35 18.58 -6.88 1.93
N PRO A 36 18.18 -7.10 0.67
CA PRO A 36 17.82 -8.42 0.20
C PRO A 36 19.03 -9.35 0.34
N ALA A 37 18.84 -10.51 0.96
CA ALA A 37 19.76 -11.60 0.73
C ALA A 37 19.72 -11.89 -0.77
N VAL A 38 20.88 -11.93 -1.44
CA VAL A 38 20.93 -12.30 -2.86
C VAL A 38 20.34 -13.71 -2.96
N LEU A 39 19.25 -13.87 -3.71
CA LEU A 39 18.65 -15.17 -4.01
C LEU A 39 19.06 -15.55 -5.43
N PRO A 40 20.32 -15.96 -5.69
CA PRO A 40 20.81 -16.12 -7.05
C PRO A 40 19.92 -17.08 -7.85
N GLY A 41 19.24 -16.53 -8.86
CA GLY A 41 18.51 -17.27 -9.89
C GLY A 41 17.29 -18.10 -9.44
N PHE A 42 16.85 -18.01 -8.17
CA PHE A 42 15.91 -19.00 -7.65
C PHE A 42 14.48 -18.80 -8.17
N ILE A 43 13.93 -17.58 -8.26
CA ILE A 43 12.52 -17.40 -8.65
C ILE A 43 12.28 -17.61 -10.16
N ALA A 44 13.20 -17.16 -11.02
CA ALA A 44 12.94 -17.16 -12.47
C ALA A 44 12.72 -18.57 -13.06
N ASN A 45 13.34 -19.60 -12.45
CA ASN A 45 13.27 -20.99 -12.93
C ASN A 45 12.74 -21.99 -11.89
N SER A 46 12.42 -21.57 -10.66
CA SER A 46 11.88 -22.49 -9.65
C SER A 46 10.37 -22.42 -9.59
N LYS A 47 9.77 -23.54 -9.18
CA LYS A 47 8.38 -23.57 -8.75
C LYS A 47 8.23 -22.64 -7.53
N TRP A 48 7.14 -21.89 -7.52
CA TRP A 48 6.83 -20.98 -6.42
C TRP A 48 5.32 -20.99 -6.13
N LEU A 49 4.97 -20.62 -4.90
CA LEU A 49 3.60 -20.63 -4.41
C LEU A 49 3.20 -19.22 -3.99
N LEU A 50 2.12 -18.69 -4.57
CA LEU A 50 1.48 -17.46 -4.10
C LEU A 50 0.54 -17.81 -2.94
N ARG A 51 0.81 -17.26 -1.76
CA ARG A 51 -0.07 -17.39 -0.61
C ARG A 51 -1.30 -16.50 -0.80
N LEU A 52 -2.47 -17.12 -0.86
CA LEU A 52 -3.74 -16.39 -0.96
C LEU A 52 -4.20 -15.94 0.44
N PRO A 53 -4.70 -14.70 0.59
CA PRO A 53 -5.33 -14.25 1.81
C PRO A 53 -6.69 -14.93 2.01
N LEU A 54 -7.31 -14.64 3.16
CA LEU A 54 -8.72 -14.92 3.37
C LEU A 54 -9.57 -14.12 2.36
N ASP A 55 -10.82 -14.53 2.18
CA ASP A 55 -11.73 -13.92 1.19
C ASP A 55 -12.28 -12.58 1.69
N GLU A 56 -11.38 -11.62 1.91
CA GLU A 56 -11.66 -10.25 2.35
C GLU A 56 -11.67 -9.29 1.15
N PRO A 57 -12.46 -8.20 1.20
CA PRO A 57 -12.45 -7.18 0.15
C PRO A 57 -11.06 -6.57 -0.06
N VAL A 58 -10.75 -6.17 -1.29
CA VAL A 58 -9.51 -5.45 -1.59
C VAL A 58 -9.52 -4.08 -0.91
N VAL A 59 -8.40 -3.70 -0.31
CA VAL A 59 -8.24 -2.40 0.34
C VAL A 59 -8.01 -1.31 -0.70
N TYR A 60 -8.94 -0.35 -0.79
CA TYR A 60 -8.79 0.89 -1.53
C TYR A 60 -8.90 2.09 -0.61
N ARG A 61 -8.09 3.11 -0.88
CA ARG A 61 -8.15 4.43 -0.25
C ARG A 61 -8.07 5.56 -1.28
N GLY A 62 -8.40 6.79 -0.90
CA GLY A 62 -8.11 7.98 -1.70
C GLY A 62 -6.65 8.42 -1.50
N VAL A 63 -6.02 8.95 -2.55
CA VAL A 63 -4.72 9.62 -2.39
C VAL A 63 -4.91 10.91 -1.62
N VAL A 64 -4.21 11.06 -0.50
CA VAL A 64 -4.22 12.29 0.31
C VAL A 64 -3.45 13.40 -0.43
N GLY A 65 -4.13 14.50 -0.71
CA GLY A 65 -3.50 15.74 -1.17
C GLY A 65 -2.91 16.49 0.02
N PHE A 66 -1.60 16.78 -0.02
CA PHE A 66 -0.92 17.56 1.02
C PHE A 66 -0.77 19.05 0.66
N ASP A 67 -1.43 19.52 -0.41
CA ASP A 67 -1.30 20.88 -0.94
C ASP A 67 -1.80 21.99 0.01
N GLY A 68 -2.28 21.63 1.21
CA GLY A 68 -2.60 22.55 2.31
C GLY A 68 -2.10 22.11 3.69
N ALA A 69 -1.30 21.04 3.79
CA ALA A 69 -0.83 20.50 5.06
C ALA A 69 0.45 21.23 5.51
N GLY A 70 0.28 22.43 6.07
CA GLY A 70 1.36 23.26 6.61
C GLY A 70 0.91 24.26 7.66
N ALA A 71 -0.22 23.99 8.34
CA ALA A 71 -0.82 24.95 9.26
C ALA A 71 -0.43 24.68 10.73
N ASN A 72 0.43 25.57 11.24
CA ASN A 72 0.49 26.04 12.63
C ASN A 72 0.76 24.99 13.72
N SER A 73 2.03 24.74 14.01
CA SER A 73 2.42 24.24 15.34
C SER A 73 2.49 25.44 16.31
N PRO A 74 1.53 25.61 17.25
CA PRO A 74 1.66 26.66 18.25
C PRO A 74 2.89 26.37 19.12
N SER A 75 3.83 27.31 19.14
CA SER A 75 4.98 27.28 20.04
C SER A 75 4.50 27.51 21.48
N ILE A 76 4.33 26.43 22.25
CA ILE A 76 3.98 26.52 23.67
C ILE A 76 5.29 26.46 24.48
N LEU A 77 5.58 27.53 25.23
CA LEU A 77 6.68 27.59 26.20
C LEU A 77 6.27 26.82 27.46
N TYR A 78 7.13 25.90 27.91
CA TYR A 78 6.89 25.10 29.11
C TYR A 78 7.60 25.69 30.34
N PRO A 79 6.86 26.10 31.37
CA PRO A 79 7.41 26.26 32.71
C PRO A 79 7.38 24.90 33.42
N ALA A 80 8.52 24.24 33.58
CA ALA A 80 8.63 23.01 34.37
C ALA A 80 9.60 23.21 35.56
N PRO A 81 9.13 23.14 36.82
CA PRO A 81 9.94 23.47 38.00
C PRO A 81 10.84 22.33 38.52
N ASN A 82 10.77 21.10 37.98
CA ASN A 82 11.66 19.98 38.35
C ASN A 82 11.80 18.88 37.26
N LEU A 83 12.89 18.09 37.32
CA LEU A 83 13.30 17.08 36.32
C LEU A 83 12.31 15.92 36.12
N VAL A 84 11.60 15.50 37.17
CA VAL A 84 10.56 14.45 37.07
C VAL A 84 9.28 14.98 36.43
N GLY A 85 8.89 16.22 36.76
CA GLY A 85 7.78 16.91 36.09
C GLY A 85 8.07 17.19 34.62
N LEU A 86 9.33 17.46 34.27
CA LEU A 86 9.79 17.60 32.88
C LEU A 86 9.58 16.28 32.09
N LEU A 87 10.00 15.13 32.63
CA LEU A 87 9.86 13.84 31.94
C LEU A 87 8.38 13.47 31.72
N ALA A 88 7.54 13.63 32.75
CA ALA A 88 6.10 13.39 32.65
C ALA A 88 5.42 14.34 31.66
N ALA A 89 5.81 15.63 31.66
CA ALA A 89 5.32 16.61 30.69
C ALA A 89 5.74 16.26 29.25
N VAL A 90 6.97 15.80 29.02
CA VAL A 90 7.46 15.37 27.70
C VAL A 90 6.70 14.14 27.20
N LEU A 91 6.50 13.12 28.05
CA LEU A 91 5.74 11.92 27.67
C LEU A 91 4.27 12.24 27.35
N THR A 92 3.63 13.06 28.19
CA THR A 92 2.23 13.45 27.99
C THR A 92 2.08 14.32 26.74
N HIS A 93 3.03 15.23 26.48
CA HIS A 93 3.03 16.06 25.29
C HIS A 93 3.24 15.22 24.02
N GLY A 94 4.18 14.27 24.05
CA GLY A 94 4.40 13.34 22.95
C GLY A 94 3.14 12.54 22.60
N ALA A 95 2.43 12.03 23.62
CA ALA A 95 1.17 11.30 23.42
C ALA A 95 0.06 12.20 22.82
N ILE A 96 -0.07 13.45 23.29
CA ILE A 96 -1.07 14.40 22.78
C ILE A 96 -0.74 14.85 21.34
N ILE A 97 0.52 15.12 21.03
CA ILE A 97 0.94 15.49 19.67
C ILE A 97 0.68 14.32 18.71
N GLU A 98 1.05 13.10 19.10
CA GLU A 98 0.86 11.95 18.21
C GLU A 98 -0.63 11.65 18.02
N SER A 99 -1.46 11.79 19.06
CA SER A 99 -2.92 11.70 18.94
C SER A 99 -3.48 12.74 17.97
N THR A 100 -3.15 14.02 18.16
CA THR A 100 -3.68 15.10 17.30
C THR A 100 -3.22 14.95 15.85
N LYS A 101 -1.97 14.53 15.63
CA LYS A 101 -1.43 14.22 14.31
C LYS A 101 -2.14 13.02 13.67
N ASN A 102 -2.42 11.97 14.42
CA ASN A 102 -3.12 10.79 13.91
C ASN A 102 -4.59 11.09 13.62
N ASP A 103 -5.26 11.89 14.46
CA ASP A 103 -6.61 12.38 14.19
C ASP A 103 -6.65 13.23 12.92
N GLN A 104 -5.66 14.11 12.73
CA GLN A 104 -5.53 14.91 11.51
C GLN A 104 -5.28 14.04 10.28
N LYS A 105 -4.35 13.08 10.34
CA LYS A 105 -4.11 12.12 9.25
C LYS A 105 -5.36 11.33 8.91
N SER A 106 -6.07 10.82 9.93
CA SER A 106 -7.30 10.05 9.74
C SER A 106 -8.38 10.90 9.06
N LYS A 107 -8.55 12.16 9.49
CA LYS A 107 -9.48 13.09 8.85
C LYS A 107 -9.12 13.38 7.40
N LEU A 108 -7.85 13.65 7.11
CA LEU A 108 -7.37 13.86 5.75
C LEU A 108 -7.58 12.62 4.87
N GLN A 109 -7.39 11.42 5.44
CA GLN A 109 -7.65 10.17 4.73
C GLN A 109 -9.15 9.98 4.47
N GLN A 110 -10.01 10.19 5.47
CA GLN A 110 -11.48 10.10 5.29
C GLN A 110 -11.98 11.10 4.23
N ASP A 111 -11.42 12.31 4.21
CA ASP A 111 -11.72 13.30 3.19
C ASP A 111 -11.26 12.85 1.80
N ALA A 112 -10.04 12.29 1.70
CA ALA A 112 -9.53 11.72 0.46
C ALA A 112 -10.36 10.53 -0.03
N ASP A 113 -10.83 9.67 0.89
CA ASP A 113 -11.62 8.46 0.60
C ASP A 113 -13.01 8.77 0.03
N LYS A 114 -13.47 10.03 0.10
CA LYS A 114 -14.72 10.46 -0.55
C LYS A 114 -14.71 10.16 -2.04
N VAL A 115 -13.54 10.18 -2.69
CA VAL A 115 -13.37 9.81 -4.10
C VAL A 115 -13.84 8.39 -4.41
N LEU A 116 -13.83 7.50 -3.41
CA LEU A 116 -14.23 6.10 -3.56
C LEU A 116 -15.74 5.88 -3.47
N SER A 117 -16.51 6.90 -3.07
CA SER A 117 -17.97 6.76 -2.85
C SER A 117 -18.72 6.15 -4.03
N PRO A 118 -18.44 6.51 -5.31
CA PRO A 118 -19.11 5.91 -6.46
C PRO A 118 -18.79 4.42 -6.67
N TYR A 119 -17.67 3.94 -6.12
CA TYR A 119 -17.12 2.61 -6.40
C TYR A 119 -17.46 1.58 -5.32
N ARG A 120 -18.13 1.98 -4.23
CA ARG A 120 -18.35 1.14 -3.05
C ARG A 120 -18.94 -0.23 -3.38
N ASP A 121 -19.95 -0.28 -4.24
CA ASP A 121 -20.64 -1.52 -4.59
C ASP A 121 -19.74 -2.49 -5.38
N ILE A 122 -18.85 -1.96 -6.23
CA ILE A 122 -17.89 -2.74 -7.02
C ILE A 122 -16.78 -3.25 -6.10
N LEU A 123 -16.23 -2.37 -5.26
CA LEU A 123 -15.13 -2.68 -4.35
C LEU A 123 -15.54 -3.68 -3.27
N ALA A 124 -16.78 -3.61 -2.76
CA ALA A 124 -17.32 -4.56 -1.79
C ALA A 124 -17.40 -6.00 -2.32
N LYS A 125 -17.51 -6.17 -3.64
CA LYS A 125 -17.55 -7.48 -4.32
C LYS A 125 -16.19 -7.94 -4.84
N PHE A 126 -15.18 -7.06 -4.82
CA PHE A 126 -13.86 -7.37 -5.33
C PHE A 126 -13.00 -7.94 -4.21
N SER A 127 -12.81 -9.27 -4.20
CA SER A 127 -12.07 -9.94 -3.12
C SER A 127 -10.58 -10.04 -3.42
N SER A 128 -9.77 -9.97 -2.35
CA SER A 128 -8.31 -10.08 -2.41
C SER A 128 -7.86 -11.43 -2.94
N ARG A 129 -8.65 -12.49 -2.68
CA ARG A 129 -8.40 -13.83 -3.22
C ARG A 129 -8.58 -13.87 -4.74
N ASP A 130 -9.64 -13.27 -5.28
CA ASP A 130 -9.84 -13.17 -6.74
C ASP A 130 -8.73 -12.34 -7.40
N LEU A 131 -8.41 -11.19 -6.81
CA LEU A 131 -7.32 -10.31 -7.25
C LEU A 131 -6.00 -11.08 -7.39
N LEU A 132 -5.54 -11.75 -6.33
CA LEU A 132 -4.26 -12.46 -6.35
C LEU A 132 -4.27 -13.68 -7.29
N ARG A 133 -5.40 -14.40 -7.38
CA ARG A 133 -5.53 -15.53 -8.31
C ARG A 133 -5.43 -15.06 -9.76
N ARG A 134 -6.12 -13.98 -10.12
CA ARG A 134 -6.03 -13.39 -11.46
C ARG A 134 -4.64 -12.82 -11.72
N ALA A 135 -4.03 -12.15 -10.75
CA ALA A 135 -2.69 -11.59 -10.88
C ALA A 135 -1.65 -12.69 -11.14
N LEU A 136 -1.74 -13.83 -10.45
CA LEU A 136 -0.87 -14.99 -10.68
C LEU A 136 -0.84 -15.39 -12.16
N THR A 137 -2.01 -15.44 -12.82
CA THR A 137 -2.09 -15.81 -14.25
C THR A 137 -1.43 -14.82 -15.19
N LYS A 138 -1.27 -13.56 -14.76
CA LYS A 138 -0.67 -12.46 -15.53
C LYS A 138 0.82 -12.26 -15.26
N THR A 139 1.37 -12.82 -14.18
CA THR A 139 2.82 -12.73 -13.90
C THR A 139 3.64 -13.32 -15.05
N ALA A 140 4.82 -12.76 -15.30
CA ALA A 140 5.72 -13.22 -16.36
C ALA A 140 6.13 -14.70 -16.19
N ASN A 141 6.17 -15.19 -14.95
CA ASN A 141 6.54 -16.56 -14.59
C ASN A 141 5.34 -17.42 -14.13
N SER A 142 4.13 -17.13 -14.63
CA SER A 142 2.90 -17.81 -14.21
C SER A 142 2.94 -19.33 -14.43
N ALA A 143 3.66 -19.83 -15.44
CA ALA A 143 3.83 -21.26 -15.70
C ALA A 143 4.52 -22.02 -14.55
N ASN A 144 5.33 -21.33 -13.75
CA ASN A 144 6.04 -21.89 -12.59
C ASN A 144 5.34 -21.57 -11.26
N GLY A 145 4.29 -20.73 -11.30
CA GLY A 145 3.54 -20.29 -10.14
C GLY A 145 2.30 -21.14 -9.91
N ALA A 146 2.07 -21.52 -8.66
CA ALA A 146 0.78 -22.03 -8.21
C ALA A 146 0.30 -21.23 -6.99
N SER A 147 -0.97 -21.36 -6.62
CA SER A 147 -1.50 -20.74 -5.40
C SER A 147 -1.59 -21.76 -4.27
N ILE A 148 -1.34 -21.32 -3.04
CA ILE A 148 -1.67 -22.08 -1.81
C ILE A 148 -2.57 -21.27 -0.89
N GLU A 149 -3.35 -21.98 -0.10
CA GLU A 149 -4.13 -21.37 0.98
C GLU A 149 -3.23 -20.97 2.15
N LYS A 150 -3.66 -19.97 2.93
CA LYS A 150 -2.88 -19.38 4.03
C LYS A 150 -2.38 -20.39 5.08
N SER A 151 -3.07 -21.53 5.24
CA SER A 151 -2.81 -22.55 6.27
C SER A 151 -1.93 -23.71 5.84
N GLU A 152 -1.51 -23.79 4.57
CA GLU A 152 -0.74 -24.93 4.07
C GLU A 152 0.77 -24.73 4.30
N ASP A 153 1.43 -25.75 4.85
CA ASP A 153 2.88 -25.77 4.98
C ASP A 153 3.52 -26.02 3.61
N SER A 154 4.37 -25.09 3.21
CA SER A 154 4.97 -25.05 1.88
C SER A 154 6.27 -25.83 1.76
N GLY A 155 6.80 -26.36 2.88
CA GLY A 155 7.90 -27.32 2.98
C GLY A 155 9.13 -27.02 2.12
N SER A 156 9.09 -27.48 0.86
CA SER A 156 10.21 -27.48 -0.10
C SER A 156 10.10 -26.44 -1.23
N VAL A 157 9.07 -25.59 -1.24
CA VAL A 157 8.82 -24.62 -2.33
C VAL A 157 8.92 -23.19 -1.83
N VAL A 158 9.38 -22.28 -2.70
CA VAL A 158 9.39 -20.84 -2.39
C VAL A 158 7.97 -20.33 -2.23
N VAL A 159 7.73 -19.54 -1.19
CA VAL A 159 6.43 -18.89 -0.99
C VAL A 159 6.56 -17.39 -1.14
N VAL A 160 5.66 -16.83 -1.94
CA VAL A 160 5.45 -15.39 -2.11
C VAL A 160 4.17 -15.02 -1.38
N ALA A 161 4.25 -14.08 -0.45
CA ALA A 161 3.08 -13.43 0.13
C ALA A 161 3.01 -11.98 -0.37
N SER A 162 1.80 -11.54 -0.69
CA SER A 162 1.52 -10.21 -1.23
C SER A 162 0.38 -9.58 -0.44
N ASP A 163 0.57 -8.33 -0.04
CA ASP A 163 -0.41 -7.52 0.69
C ASP A 163 -0.64 -6.19 -0.06
N PRO A 164 -1.52 -6.19 -1.07
CA PRO A 164 -1.74 -5.04 -1.94
C PRO A 164 -2.71 -4.03 -1.31
N VAL A 165 -2.30 -2.76 -1.28
CA VAL A 165 -3.14 -1.63 -0.90
C VAL A 165 -3.22 -0.65 -2.08
N PHE A 166 -4.43 -0.38 -2.55
CA PHE A 166 -4.64 0.51 -3.68
C PHE A 166 -5.06 1.91 -3.23
N SER A 167 -4.65 2.92 -3.97
CA SER A 167 -5.08 4.30 -3.78
C SER A 167 -5.57 4.89 -5.10
N LEU A 168 -6.74 5.51 -5.12
CA LEU A 168 -7.26 6.22 -6.30
C LEU A 168 -6.94 7.71 -6.19
N THR A 169 -6.40 8.31 -7.26
CA THR A 169 -6.12 9.75 -7.28
C THR A 169 -7.42 10.57 -7.19
N GLN A 170 -7.34 11.80 -6.67
CA GLN A 170 -8.52 12.66 -6.49
C GLN A 170 -9.23 13.00 -7.81
N ASP A 171 -8.47 13.08 -8.91
CA ASP A 171 -8.99 13.25 -10.26
C ASP A 171 -9.41 11.92 -10.93
N GLN A 172 -9.27 10.81 -10.22
CA GLN A 172 -9.65 9.45 -10.62
C GLN A 172 -8.94 8.94 -11.87
N LYS A 173 -7.85 9.59 -12.31
CA LYS A 173 -7.14 9.21 -13.53
C LYS A 173 -6.12 8.10 -13.32
N ALA A 174 -5.67 7.85 -12.10
CA ALA A 174 -4.68 6.82 -11.83
C ALA A 174 -4.99 6.03 -10.56
N ILE A 175 -4.55 4.78 -10.57
CA ILE A 175 -4.50 3.88 -9.43
C ILE A 175 -3.04 3.76 -9.01
N VAL A 176 -2.77 3.91 -7.72
CA VAL A 176 -1.47 3.69 -7.11
C VAL A 176 -1.56 2.42 -6.26
N LEU A 177 -0.75 1.42 -6.57
CA LEU A 177 -0.59 0.23 -5.74
C LEU A 177 0.61 0.43 -4.83
N ASP A 178 0.45 0.19 -3.53
CA ASP A 178 1.52 -0.14 -2.59
C ASP A 178 1.39 -1.62 -2.24
N ASN A 179 2.32 -2.47 -2.70
CA ASN A 179 2.29 -3.90 -2.42
C ASN A 179 3.47 -4.29 -1.54
N THR A 180 3.18 -4.78 -0.33
CA THR A 180 4.21 -5.39 0.51
C THR A 180 4.39 -6.84 0.06
N ILE A 181 5.62 -7.17 -0.36
CA ILE A 181 5.94 -8.52 -0.83
C ILE A 181 6.99 -9.15 0.06
N ASP A 182 6.64 -10.35 0.55
CA ASP A 182 7.52 -11.22 1.31
C ASP A 182 7.83 -12.48 0.50
N ILE A 183 9.11 -12.83 0.38
CA ILE A 183 9.54 -14.09 -0.24
C ILE A 183 10.21 -14.95 0.83
N GLN A 184 9.67 -16.14 1.05
CA GLN A 184 10.15 -17.13 2.00
C GLN A 184 10.81 -18.28 1.23
N LEU A 185 12.01 -18.66 1.67
CA LEU A 185 12.72 -19.79 1.08
C LEU A 185 12.21 -21.13 1.65
N PRO A 186 12.41 -22.24 0.92
CA PRO A 186 12.22 -23.58 1.45
C PRO A 186 12.95 -23.77 2.79
N GLY A 187 12.28 -24.36 3.77
CA GLY A 187 12.86 -24.63 5.10
C GLY A 187 13.05 -23.42 6.03
N THR A 188 12.70 -22.19 5.61
CA THR A 188 12.77 -20.99 6.46
C THR A 188 11.38 -20.57 6.92
N SER A 189 10.79 -21.27 7.88
CA SER A 189 9.36 -21.21 8.22
C SER A 189 8.88 -19.94 8.93
N SER A 190 9.71 -18.91 9.13
CA SER A 190 9.29 -17.68 9.83
C SER A 190 9.96 -16.38 9.43
N VAL A 191 11.03 -16.43 8.62
CA VAL A 191 11.78 -15.22 8.23
C VAL A 191 11.75 -15.10 6.72
N ALA A 192 11.15 -14.01 6.22
CA ALA A 192 11.21 -13.68 4.81
C ALA A 192 12.67 -13.36 4.43
N ALA A 193 13.18 -14.07 3.42
CA ALA A 193 14.50 -13.83 2.85
C ALA A 193 14.53 -12.52 2.05
N TYR A 194 13.37 -12.10 1.55
CA TYR A 194 13.12 -10.81 0.92
C TYR A 194 11.87 -10.17 1.53
N ARG A 195 11.94 -8.87 1.81
CA ARG A 195 10.78 -8.05 2.15
C ARG A 195 10.98 -6.66 1.58
N ASN A 196 10.06 -6.21 0.73
CA ASN A 196 10.06 -4.84 0.23
C ASN A 196 8.64 -4.35 -0.05
N VAL A 197 8.47 -3.03 -0.09
CA VAL A 197 7.27 -2.37 -0.58
C VAL A 197 7.53 -1.93 -2.01
N ILE A 198 6.67 -2.39 -2.92
CA ILE A 198 6.75 -2.07 -4.33
C ILE A 198 5.55 -1.21 -4.68
N ARG A 199 5.84 0.04 -5.06
CA ARG A 199 4.84 1.00 -5.47
C ARG A 199 4.71 1.02 -6.99
N ILE A 200 3.50 0.85 -7.51
CA ILE A 200 3.21 0.94 -8.94
C ILE A 200 2.18 2.04 -9.17
N VAL A 201 2.50 3.03 -10.00
CA VAL A 201 1.55 4.05 -10.46
C VAL A 201 1.04 3.66 -11.84
N SER A 202 -0.28 3.52 -12.00
CA SER A 202 -0.89 3.19 -13.29
C SER A 202 -0.61 4.28 -14.33
N MET A 203 -0.79 3.96 -15.61
CA MET A 203 -0.81 5.01 -16.63
C MET A 203 -2.02 5.92 -16.38
N PRO A 204 -1.87 7.26 -16.42
CA PRO A 204 -3.00 8.16 -16.25
C PRO A 204 -3.99 7.99 -17.41
N LEU A 205 -5.27 7.86 -17.08
CA LEU A 205 -6.33 7.88 -18.08
C LEU A 205 -6.38 9.25 -18.77
N ASN A 206 -6.37 9.24 -20.10
CA ASN A 206 -6.58 10.43 -20.92
C ASN A 206 -8.03 10.50 -21.43
N VAL A 207 -8.97 10.55 -20.50
CA VAL A 207 -10.42 10.69 -20.79
C VAL A 207 -11.00 11.83 -19.96
N ALA A 208 -12.08 12.44 -20.47
CA ALA A 208 -12.74 13.55 -19.78
C ALA A 208 -13.43 13.09 -18.48
N GLU A 209 -14.05 11.90 -18.48
CA GLU A 209 -14.83 11.36 -17.36
C GLU A 209 -14.27 9.99 -16.90
N PRO A 210 -13.16 9.96 -16.12
CA PRO A 210 -12.53 8.71 -15.68
C PRO A 210 -13.48 7.77 -14.92
N SER A 211 -14.40 8.34 -14.13
CA SER A 211 -15.36 7.58 -13.33
C SER A 211 -16.26 6.69 -14.19
N SER A 212 -16.73 7.20 -15.33
CA SER A 212 -17.57 6.45 -16.26
C SER A 212 -16.88 5.20 -16.77
N LEU A 213 -15.58 5.29 -17.02
CA LEU A 213 -14.75 4.19 -17.51
C LEU A 213 -14.53 3.14 -16.42
N TRP A 214 -14.20 3.58 -15.21
CA TRP A 214 -13.98 2.70 -14.07
C TRP A 214 -15.25 2.03 -13.53
N LEU A 215 -16.42 2.63 -13.71
CA LEU A 215 -17.70 2.05 -13.30
C LEU A 215 -18.31 1.13 -14.37
N ALA A 216 -17.87 1.23 -15.62
CA ALA A 216 -18.39 0.43 -16.72
C ALA A 216 -18.22 -1.08 -16.46
N ASN A 217 -19.21 -1.86 -16.89
CA ASN A 217 -19.19 -3.33 -16.83
C ASN A 217 -18.89 -3.88 -15.42
N ASP A 218 -19.58 -3.36 -14.39
CA ASP A 218 -19.33 -3.72 -12.97
C ASP A 218 -17.87 -3.48 -12.55
N GLY A 219 -17.29 -2.41 -13.07
CA GLY A 219 -15.91 -2.00 -12.85
C GLY A 219 -14.86 -2.98 -13.32
N GLN A 220 -15.12 -3.68 -14.43
CA GLN A 220 -14.20 -4.64 -15.01
C GLN A 220 -12.81 -4.02 -15.26
N GLN A 221 -12.74 -2.81 -15.82
CA GLN A 221 -11.47 -2.17 -16.12
C GLN A 221 -10.69 -1.79 -14.85
N LEU A 222 -11.37 -1.35 -13.79
CA LEU A 222 -10.74 -1.06 -12.50
C LEU A 222 -10.15 -2.34 -11.90
N LYS A 223 -10.89 -3.46 -11.96
CA LYS A 223 -10.43 -4.76 -11.49
C LYS A 223 -9.25 -5.27 -12.32
N ASP A 224 -9.31 -5.17 -13.64
CA ASP A 224 -8.26 -5.63 -14.56
C ASP A 224 -6.95 -4.84 -14.43
N GLU A 225 -7.04 -3.51 -14.31
CA GLU A 225 -5.89 -2.65 -14.05
C GLU A 225 -5.25 -3.04 -12.71
N SER A 226 -6.05 -3.26 -11.68
CA SER A 226 -5.55 -3.59 -10.33
C SER A 226 -4.87 -4.97 -10.29
N VAL A 227 -5.42 -5.94 -11.02
CA VAL A 227 -4.80 -7.25 -11.27
C VAL A 227 -3.44 -7.08 -11.98
N GLU A 228 -3.37 -6.22 -12.99
CA GLU A 228 -2.14 -5.94 -13.74
C GLU A 228 -1.06 -5.33 -12.83
N LEU A 229 -1.41 -4.32 -12.04
CA LEU A 229 -0.47 -3.65 -11.12
C LEU A 229 0.12 -4.65 -10.12
N VAL A 230 -0.70 -5.57 -9.59
CA VAL A 230 -0.22 -6.61 -8.68
C VAL A 230 0.71 -7.59 -9.39
N ALA A 231 0.35 -8.08 -10.57
CA ALA A 231 1.22 -8.97 -11.34
C ALA A 231 2.60 -8.35 -11.61
N VAL A 232 2.61 -7.09 -12.08
CA VAL A 232 3.84 -6.32 -12.31
C VAL A 232 4.66 -6.16 -11.03
N SER A 233 4.02 -5.91 -9.88
CA SER A 233 4.74 -5.78 -8.62
C SER A 233 5.40 -7.10 -8.17
N ILE A 234 4.74 -8.25 -8.40
CA ILE A 234 5.32 -9.59 -8.10
C ILE A 234 6.51 -9.86 -9.01
N ASP A 235 6.42 -9.52 -10.29
CA ASP A 235 7.52 -9.67 -11.23
C ASP A 235 8.73 -8.79 -10.85
N ILE A 236 8.48 -7.54 -10.44
CA ILE A 236 9.54 -6.64 -9.93
C ILE A 236 10.18 -7.20 -8.67
N ALA A 237 9.40 -7.69 -7.69
CA ALA A 237 9.93 -8.29 -6.46
C ALA A 237 10.82 -9.49 -6.77
N SER A 238 10.36 -10.36 -7.66
CA SER A 238 11.06 -11.57 -8.06
C SER A 238 12.40 -11.24 -8.73
N LEU A 239 12.42 -10.23 -9.61
CA LEU A 239 13.62 -9.76 -10.27
C LEU A 239 14.60 -9.10 -9.27
N ASP A 240 14.11 -8.23 -8.41
CA ASP A 240 14.94 -7.52 -7.41
C ASP A 240 15.52 -8.50 -6.39
N ALA A 241 14.75 -9.50 -5.94
CA ALA A 241 15.24 -10.55 -5.05
C ALA A 241 16.33 -11.42 -5.72
N ALA A 242 16.22 -11.67 -7.02
CA ALA A 242 17.19 -12.47 -7.78
C ALA A 242 18.52 -11.72 -7.99
N ILE A 243 18.46 -10.41 -8.24
CA ILE A 243 19.64 -9.55 -8.40
C ILE A 243 20.27 -9.26 -7.04
N GLY A 244 19.46 -9.06 -6.00
CA GLY A 244 19.90 -8.65 -4.66
C GLY A 244 20.60 -7.28 -4.66
N THR A 245 21.51 -7.06 -3.69
CA THR A 245 22.26 -5.80 -3.56
C THR A 245 23.47 -5.69 -4.48
N SER A 246 23.70 -6.66 -5.39
CA SER A 246 24.94 -6.74 -6.18
C SER A 246 25.00 -5.78 -7.37
N GLN A 247 23.99 -4.92 -7.56
CA GLN A 247 24.08 -3.86 -8.57
C GLN A 247 25.04 -2.77 -8.10
N GLU A 248 25.98 -2.44 -8.99
CA GLU A 248 26.79 -1.23 -8.87
C GLU A 248 25.88 -0.03 -8.60
N SER A 249 26.22 0.76 -7.59
CA SER A 249 25.36 1.86 -7.13
C SER A 249 25.19 2.89 -8.24
N LEU A 250 24.06 2.83 -8.94
CA LEU A 250 23.68 3.84 -9.92
C LEU A 250 23.59 5.22 -9.24
N PRO A 251 23.91 6.32 -9.95
CA PRO A 251 23.82 7.65 -9.36
C PRO A 251 22.36 8.03 -9.09
N TYR A 252 22.10 8.66 -7.95
CA TYR A 252 20.79 9.24 -7.64
C TYR A 252 20.54 10.47 -8.50
N ARG A 253 19.34 10.56 -9.08
CA ARG A 253 18.84 11.69 -9.88
C ARG A 253 17.45 12.07 -9.41
N THR A 254 17.03 13.29 -9.73
CA THR A 254 15.65 13.72 -9.49
C THR A 254 14.81 13.25 -10.68
N VAL A 255 13.88 12.33 -10.44
CA VAL A 255 12.95 11.78 -11.42
C VAL A 255 11.61 12.48 -11.25
N ARG A 256 11.02 12.92 -12.37
CA ARG A 256 9.67 13.52 -12.39
C ARG A 256 8.71 12.55 -13.05
N TYR A 257 7.53 12.37 -12.49
CA TYR A 257 6.51 11.49 -13.06
C TYR A 257 5.11 11.99 -12.75
N ARG A 258 4.10 11.43 -13.43
CA ARG A 258 2.69 11.76 -13.23
C ARG A 258 2.02 10.74 -12.32
N GLU A 259 1.28 11.23 -11.33
CA GLU A 259 0.35 10.48 -10.49
C GLU A 259 -1.04 11.10 -10.69
N GLY A 260 -1.82 10.52 -11.60
CA GLY A 260 -3.00 11.18 -12.17
C GLY A 260 -2.58 12.44 -12.94
N SER A 261 -3.24 13.57 -12.68
CA SER A 261 -2.89 14.87 -13.25
C SER A 261 -1.76 15.58 -12.51
N VAL A 262 -1.34 15.10 -11.32
CA VAL A 262 -0.34 15.77 -10.49
C VAL A 262 1.07 15.30 -10.87
N GLU A 263 2.01 16.23 -11.00
CA GLU A 263 3.42 15.90 -11.13
C GLU A 263 4.03 15.61 -9.75
N LYS A 264 4.76 14.51 -9.65
CA LYS A 264 5.54 14.11 -8.47
C LYS A 264 7.02 14.12 -8.83
N MET A 265 7.85 14.33 -7.82
CA MET A 265 9.31 14.30 -7.95
C MET A 265 9.90 13.42 -6.86
N GLU A 266 10.80 12.52 -7.26
CA GLU A 266 11.51 11.63 -6.34
C GLU A 266 13.01 11.65 -6.60
N ARG A 267 13.82 11.60 -5.54
CA ARG A 267 15.26 11.38 -5.67
C ARG A 267 15.52 9.88 -5.68
N ALA A 268 15.92 9.35 -6.83
CA ALA A 268 15.98 7.90 -7.04
C ALA A 268 17.10 7.49 -7.99
N GLN A 269 17.47 6.20 -7.92
CA GLN A 269 18.26 5.51 -8.93
C GLN A 269 17.33 4.97 -10.00
N ILE A 270 17.60 5.23 -11.28
CA ILE A 270 16.80 4.65 -12.39
C ILE A 270 17.36 3.26 -12.69
N LEU A 271 16.64 2.20 -12.29
CA LEU A 271 17.06 0.82 -12.48
C LEU A 271 16.76 0.31 -13.90
N ASN A 272 15.63 0.74 -14.46
CA ASN A 272 15.20 0.35 -15.80
C ASN A 272 14.29 1.43 -16.41
N ASN A 273 14.31 1.55 -17.74
CA ASN A 273 13.42 2.40 -18.52
C ASN A 273 12.91 1.60 -19.72
N ARG A 274 11.68 1.09 -19.64
CA ARG A 274 11.07 0.28 -20.70
C ARG A 274 9.56 0.49 -20.73
N CYS A 275 8.99 0.39 -21.92
CA CYS A 275 7.55 0.36 -22.15
C CYS A 275 6.81 1.60 -21.64
N GLY A 276 7.45 2.78 -21.77
CA GLY A 276 6.88 4.02 -21.25
C GLY A 276 6.80 4.05 -19.73
N ARG A 277 7.61 3.24 -19.03
CA ARG A 277 7.68 3.17 -17.57
C ARG A 277 9.11 3.21 -17.08
N LEU A 278 9.31 3.89 -15.96
CA LEU A 278 10.56 3.90 -15.21
C LEU A 278 10.43 2.99 -13.99
N LEU A 279 11.37 2.08 -13.81
CA LEU A 279 11.58 1.39 -12.54
C LEU A 279 12.71 2.10 -11.81
N ILE A 280 12.39 2.66 -10.64
CA ILE A 280 13.33 3.47 -9.86
C ILE A 280 13.43 2.95 -8.41
N ARG A 281 14.58 3.17 -7.78
CA ARG A 281 14.81 2.87 -6.35
C ARG A 281 15.01 4.18 -5.58
N THR A 282 14.17 4.42 -4.59
CA THR A 282 14.22 5.65 -3.77
C THR A 282 15.37 5.62 -2.77
N LEU A 283 15.67 6.77 -2.14
CA LEU A 283 16.61 6.88 -1.02
C LEU A 283 16.29 5.95 0.16
N ARG A 284 15.02 5.53 0.31
CA ARG A 284 14.57 4.62 1.37
C ARG A 284 14.62 3.13 0.97
N GLY A 285 15.13 2.82 -0.23
CA GLY A 285 15.22 1.46 -0.74
C GLY A 285 13.92 0.89 -1.32
N MET A 286 12.81 1.65 -1.32
CA MET A 286 11.56 1.24 -1.97
C MET A 286 11.71 1.25 -3.49
N LEU A 287 11.05 0.31 -4.16
CA LEU A 287 10.97 0.22 -5.61
C LEU A 287 9.68 0.87 -6.11
N LEU A 288 9.81 1.74 -7.10
CA LEU A 288 8.70 2.47 -7.71
C LEU A 288 8.68 2.19 -9.21
N SER A 289 7.56 1.73 -9.75
CA SER A 289 7.29 1.72 -11.19
C SER A 289 6.34 2.86 -11.52
N VAL A 290 6.80 3.83 -12.31
CA VAL A 290 6.04 5.04 -12.64
C VAL A 290 5.96 5.25 -14.16
N PRO A 291 4.92 5.93 -14.66
CA PRO A 291 4.89 6.37 -16.06
C PRO A 291 6.12 7.22 -16.38
N ALA A 292 6.82 6.91 -17.47
CA ALA A 292 7.93 7.71 -17.95
C ALA A 292 7.43 9.06 -18.45
N SER A 293 8.11 10.15 -18.10
CA SER A 293 7.89 11.42 -18.77
C SER A 293 8.60 11.38 -20.15
N VAL A 294 8.08 12.13 -21.13
CA VAL A 294 8.68 12.19 -22.49
C VAL A 294 10.16 12.60 -22.45
N GLN A 295 10.58 13.35 -21.43
CA GLN A 295 11.96 13.81 -21.26
C GLN A 295 12.92 12.73 -20.74
N ASP A 296 12.40 11.62 -20.20
CA ASP A 296 13.22 10.52 -19.68
C ASP A 296 13.55 9.46 -20.76
N VAL A 297 12.97 9.58 -21.96
CA VAL A 297 13.07 8.59 -23.05
C VAL A 297 14.35 8.74 -23.88
N ASP A 298 15.08 9.86 -23.76
CA ASP A 298 16.24 10.19 -24.61
C ASP A 298 17.51 9.34 -24.34
N GLY A 299 17.45 8.32 -23.47
CA GLY A 299 18.62 7.55 -23.04
C GLY A 299 18.68 6.06 -23.39
N VAL A 300 17.53 5.37 -23.58
CA VAL A 300 17.52 3.91 -23.82
C VAL A 300 16.27 3.53 -24.61
N ALA A 301 16.37 3.50 -25.95
CA ALA A 301 15.32 2.99 -26.82
C ALA A 301 15.22 1.46 -26.71
N GLY A 302 14.52 0.97 -25.69
CA GLY A 302 14.18 -0.44 -25.55
C GLY A 302 12.88 -0.77 -26.28
N GLN A 303 12.93 -1.66 -27.26
CA GLN A 303 11.73 -2.22 -27.90
C GLN A 303 10.88 -2.95 -26.86
N CYS A 304 9.61 -2.54 -26.74
CA CYS A 304 8.62 -3.37 -26.08
C CYS A 304 7.79 -4.07 -27.14
N ALA A 305 7.88 -5.40 -27.15
CA ALA A 305 6.82 -6.22 -27.72
C ALA A 305 5.60 -6.04 -26.80
N LEU A 306 4.83 -4.99 -27.04
CA LEU A 306 3.48 -4.87 -26.50
C LEU A 306 2.75 -6.14 -26.90
N ARG A 307 2.37 -6.97 -25.92
CA ARG A 307 1.18 -7.80 -26.05
C ARG A 307 -0.02 -6.87 -26.11
N ALA A 308 -0.22 -6.25 -27.27
CA ALA A 308 -1.52 -5.77 -27.68
C ALA A 308 -2.34 -7.01 -28.02
N GLY A 309 -3.31 -7.33 -27.17
CA GLY A 309 -4.28 -8.41 -27.35
C GLY A 309 -5.17 -8.36 -26.11
N SER A 310 -6.19 -7.50 -26.10
CA SER A 310 -7.54 -7.69 -26.68
C SER A 310 -8.51 -8.11 -25.59
#